data_AF-A0A950WR62-F1
#
_entry.id   AF-A0A950WR62-F1
#
_cell.length_a   1.000
_cell.length_b   1.000
_cell.length_c   1.000
_cell.angle_alpha   90.00
_cell.angle_beta   90.00
_cell.angle_gamma   90.00
#
_symmetry.space_group_name_H-M   'P 1'
#
loop_
_entity.id
_entity.type
_entity.pdbx_description
1 polymer ?
#
loop_
_entity_poly.entity_id
_entity_poly.type
_entity_poly.pdbx_seq_one_letter_code
_entity_poly.pdbx_strand_id
1 'polypeptide(L)'
;MGKHLKIARLVYTAVASVAYVLSASASAHALMINPVFDSSVTGNTFGSQIESAFNTAARAYDRLLPNPVTVNIQVSWGSVDGNAMPANALGASVDPLYGYYNYSQIRSWLSTAYSASGINAMLPSSPAPGNQYVVPAAEAKALGILSGSSGAIDGYIGFGVGPSYDFNPADGITSGSFDFTAVAAHEIDEVLGRISGLSSTTPSYATPFDLFRCGTNGTGSFDYNASAYLSVNGCSASLGKFNNVGSGDRSDWASQPSGTD
;
A
#
# COMPACT_ATOMS: atom_id res chain seq x y z
N MET A 1 -1.01 74.70 -28.16
CA MET A 1 -2.49 74.59 -28.12
C MET A 1 -2.79 73.11 -28.17
N GLY A 2 -3.07 72.40 -27.07
CA GLY A 2 -4.38 72.38 -26.38
C GLY A 2 -5.40 71.66 -27.29
N LYS A 3 -6.14 70.61 -26.93
CA LYS A 3 -6.44 69.95 -25.65
C LYS A 3 -7.44 68.81 -26.01
N HIS A 4 -7.34 67.64 -25.35
CA HIS A 4 -8.39 66.59 -25.17
C HIS A 4 -8.74 65.71 -26.41
N LEU A 5 -8.80 64.37 -26.34
CA LEU A 5 -9.61 63.57 -25.41
C LEU A 5 -9.03 62.13 -25.20
N LYS A 6 -9.26 61.63 -23.99
CA LYS A 6 -8.81 60.42 -23.25
C LYS A 6 -9.02 59.08 -24.01
N ILE A 7 -8.36 57.94 -23.70
CA ILE A 7 -8.59 57.08 -22.50
C ILE A 7 -7.49 55.98 -22.34
N ALA A 8 -7.07 55.78 -21.07
CA ALA A 8 -6.41 54.63 -20.36
C ALA A 8 -5.04 54.07 -20.84
N ARG A 9 -3.90 54.31 -20.14
CA ARG A 9 -3.35 53.78 -18.84
C ARG A 9 -3.03 52.27 -18.85
N LEU A 10 -1.93 51.74 -18.30
CA LEU A 10 -0.60 52.18 -17.81
C LEU A 10 0.10 50.90 -17.29
N VAL A 11 1.18 50.41 -17.91
CA VAL A 11 2.59 50.37 -17.44
C VAL A 11 2.89 50.47 -15.92
N TYR A 12 3.46 49.37 -15.40
CA TYR A 12 4.52 49.14 -14.40
C TYR A 12 4.44 49.54 -12.89
N THR A 13 4.61 48.47 -12.10
CA THR A 13 5.32 48.24 -10.80
C THR A 13 4.93 48.97 -9.52
N ALA A 14 4.60 48.15 -8.51
CA ALA A 14 4.97 48.38 -7.12
C ALA A 14 5.32 47.04 -6.45
N VAL A 15 6.50 46.98 -5.83
CA VAL A 15 6.87 45.97 -4.83
C VAL A 15 6.10 46.30 -3.56
N ALA A 16 5.34 45.34 -3.04
CA ALA A 16 4.81 45.37 -1.68
C ALA A 16 4.97 43.98 -1.07
N SER A 17 5.76 43.95 -0.02
CA SER A 17 6.00 42.82 0.87
C SER A 17 4.67 42.30 1.42
N VAL A 18 4.21 41.18 0.87
CA VAL A 18 3.28 40.31 1.60
C VAL A 18 4.16 39.26 2.23
N ALA A 19 4.31 39.33 3.54
CA ALA A 19 4.70 38.18 4.33
C ALA A 19 3.71 37.07 3.95
N TYR A 20 4.14 36.15 3.08
CA TYR A 20 3.49 34.87 2.99
C TYR A 20 3.70 34.27 4.37
N VAL A 21 2.66 34.35 5.20
CA VAL A 21 2.50 33.40 6.28
C VAL A 21 2.55 32.06 5.57
N LEU A 22 3.71 31.41 5.63
CA LEU A 22 3.82 29.97 5.50
C LEU A 22 3.00 29.41 6.65
N SER A 23 1.67 29.45 6.51
CA SER A 23 0.90 28.31 6.91
C SER A 23 1.34 27.22 5.93
N ALA A 24 2.47 26.58 6.25
CA ALA A 24 2.56 25.16 6.06
C ALA A 24 1.36 24.62 6.82
N SER A 25 0.22 24.53 6.16
CA SER A 25 -0.77 23.54 6.49
C SER A 25 -0.01 22.24 6.31
N ALA A 26 0.67 21.78 7.37
CA ALA A 26 0.99 20.38 7.47
C ALA A 26 -0.33 19.67 7.12
N SER A 27 -0.32 18.84 6.10
CA SER A 27 -1.48 18.04 5.73
C SER A 27 -1.88 17.29 7.00
N ALA A 28 -2.89 17.76 7.73
CA ALA A 28 -3.10 17.33 9.11
C ALA A 28 -3.70 15.92 9.19
N HIS A 29 -3.98 15.29 8.05
CA HIS A 29 -4.77 14.08 7.91
C HIS A 29 -4.15 13.20 6.82
N ALA A 30 -3.15 12.41 7.20
CA ALA A 30 -2.54 11.37 6.38
C ALA A 30 -2.60 10.03 7.12
N LEU A 31 -2.30 8.94 6.41
CA LEU A 31 -2.14 7.62 7.00
C LEU A 31 -1.12 7.70 8.15
N MET A 32 -1.39 6.97 9.23
CA MET A 32 -0.43 6.77 10.31
C MET A 32 -0.23 5.28 10.54
N ILE A 33 0.93 4.77 10.17
CA ILE A 33 1.36 3.43 10.53
C ILE A 33 1.97 3.46 11.93
N ASN A 34 1.37 2.69 12.84
CA ASN A 34 1.79 2.55 14.22
C ASN A 34 2.36 1.15 14.44
N PRO A 35 3.69 0.96 14.33
CA PRO A 35 4.30 -0.33 14.63
C PRO A 35 4.27 -0.64 16.13
N VAL A 36 3.91 -1.87 16.46
CA VAL A 36 3.92 -2.46 17.80
C VAL A 36 4.99 -3.56 17.81
N PHE A 37 6.23 -3.17 18.10
CA PHE A 37 7.36 -4.10 18.17
C PHE A 37 7.27 -4.97 19.43
N ASP A 38 7.38 -6.29 19.26
CA ASP A 38 7.42 -7.21 20.39
C ASP A 38 8.83 -7.40 20.96
N SER A 39 8.93 -8.20 22.03
CA SER A 39 10.20 -8.45 22.71
C SER A 39 11.27 -9.14 21.86
N SER A 40 10.88 -9.85 20.79
CA SER A 40 11.82 -10.48 19.86
C SER A 40 12.55 -9.45 19.00
N VAL A 41 11.94 -8.28 18.79
CA VAL A 41 12.57 -7.11 18.15
C VAL A 41 13.27 -6.25 19.19
N THR A 42 12.56 -5.79 20.23
CA THR A 42 13.14 -4.81 21.19
C THR A 42 14.29 -5.39 22.01
N GLY A 43 14.33 -6.72 22.18
CA GLY A 43 15.42 -7.44 22.85
C GLY A 43 16.50 -7.96 21.90
N ASN A 44 16.38 -7.72 20.58
CA ASN A 44 17.32 -8.18 19.58
C ASN A 44 18.62 -7.36 19.62
N THR A 45 19.75 -8.00 19.30
CA THR A 45 21.04 -7.30 19.11
C THR A 45 20.95 -6.18 18.05
N PHE A 46 20.10 -6.35 17.04
CA PHE A 46 19.83 -5.37 15.99
C PHE A 46 18.53 -4.56 16.22
N GLY A 47 17.92 -4.63 17.41
CA GLY A 47 16.57 -4.10 17.68
C GLY A 47 16.39 -2.65 17.25
N SER A 48 17.32 -1.76 17.64
CA SER A 48 17.27 -0.35 17.25
C SER A 48 17.38 -0.12 15.74
N GLN A 49 18.12 -0.98 15.02
CA GLN A 49 18.26 -0.88 13.56
C GLN A 49 17.00 -1.37 12.86
N ILE A 50 16.43 -2.48 13.32
CA ILE A 50 15.14 -3.02 12.85
C ILE A 50 14.04 -1.96 13.02
N GLU A 51 13.90 -1.41 14.22
CA GLU A 51 12.90 -0.38 14.52
C GLU A 51 13.09 0.86 13.63
N SER A 52 14.32 1.35 13.48
CA SER A 52 14.61 2.53 12.67
C SER A 52 14.31 2.30 11.18
N ALA A 53 14.72 1.15 10.63
CA ALA A 53 14.52 0.82 9.23
C ALA A 53 13.04 0.56 8.90
N PHE A 54 12.32 -0.19 9.75
CA PHE A 54 10.88 -0.38 9.62
C PHE A 54 10.13 0.95 9.65
N ASN A 55 10.43 1.80 10.63
CA ASN A 55 9.82 3.13 10.72
C ASN A 55 10.16 4.02 9.50
N THR A 56 11.28 3.78 8.83
CA THR A 56 11.63 4.49 7.59
C THR A 56 10.73 4.07 6.44
N ALA A 57 10.50 2.76 6.27
CA ALA A 57 9.53 2.24 5.31
C ALA A 57 8.11 2.75 5.61
N ALA A 58 7.65 2.62 6.86
CA ALA A 58 6.33 3.09 7.29
C ALA A 58 6.08 4.58 6.96
N ARG A 59 7.05 5.44 7.26
CA ARG A 59 6.96 6.88 6.94
C ARG A 59 6.88 7.19 5.44
N ALA A 60 7.35 6.30 4.56
CA ALA A 60 7.16 6.47 3.13
C ALA A 60 5.67 6.42 2.77
N TYR A 61 4.94 5.43 3.31
CA TYR A 61 3.51 5.29 3.13
C TYR A 61 2.71 6.40 3.82
N ASP A 62 3.05 6.77 5.06
CA ASP A 62 2.39 7.87 5.78
C ASP A 62 2.38 9.17 4.97
N ARG A 63 3.43 9.43 4.18
CA ARG A 63 3.55 10.63 3.35
C ARG A 63 2.82 10.54 2.01
N LEU A 64 2.67 9.33 1.47
CA LEU A 64 2.10 9.10 0.15
C LEU A 64 0.58 8.90 0.19
N LEU A 65 0.06 8.29 1.26
CA LEU A 65 -1.32 7.87 1.34
C LEU A 65 -2.15 8.88 2.16
N PRO A 66 -3.19 9.49 1.56
CA PRO A 66 -3.94 10.59 2.18
C PRO A 66 -5.02 10.13 3.16
N ASN A 67 -5.26 8.82 3.30
CA ASN A 67 -6.34 8.28 4.11
C ASN A 67 -6.05 8.50 5.61
N PRO A 68 -6.88 9.25 6.37
CA PRO A 68 -6.61 9.58 7.77
C PRO A 68 -7.01 8.44 8.70
N VAL A 69 -6.32 7.32 8.59
CA VAL A 69 -6.53 6.13 9.44
C VAL A 69 -5.25 5.77 10.17
N THR A 70 -5.39 5.13 11.32
CA THR A 70 -4.27 4.53 12.04
C THR A 70 -4.24 3.04 11.77
N VAL A 71 -3.12 2.56 11.24
CA VAL A 71 -2.87 1.14 10.98
C VAL A 71 -1.88 0.63 12.02
N ASN A 72 -2.35 -0.23 12.92
CA ASN A 72 -1.52 -0.83 13.96
C ASN A 72 -0.94 -2.14 13.44
N ILE A 73 0.37 -2.24 13.38
CA ILE A 73 1.06 -3.42 12.85
C ILE A 73 1.88 -4.06 13.96
N GLN A 74 1.60 -5.32 14.31
CA GLN A 74 2.48 -6.04 15.22
C GLN A 74 3.72 -6.51 14.45
N VAL A 75 4.91 -6.20 14.97
CA VAL A 75 6.19 -6.53 14.31
C VAL A 75 7.02 -7.46 15.17
N SER A 76 7.46 -8.56 14.57
CA SER A 76 8.14 -9.68 15.23
C SER A 76 9.40 -10.13 14.47
N TRP A 77 10.33 -10.76 15.17
CA TRP A 77 11.56 -11.33 14.63
C TRP A 77 11.60 -12.85 14.84
N GLY A 78 11.59 -13.63 13.76
CA GLY A 78 11.54 -15.08 13.77
C GLY A 78 10.14 -15.70 13.92
N SER A 79 9.09 -14.87 13.97
CA SER A 79 7.70 -15.30 13.94
C SER A 79 6.81 -14.26 13.26
N VAL A 80 5.63 -14.67 12.82
CA VAL A 80 4.53 -13.81 12.34
C VAL A 80 3.21 -14.33 12.92
N ASP A 81 2.41 -13.45 13.52
CA ASP A 81 1.16 -13.80 14.21
C ASP A 81 1.29 -15.01 15.17
N GLY A 82 2.39 -15.04 15.95
CA GLY A 82 2.68 -16.13 16.89
C GLY A 82 3.12 -17.46 16.27
N ASN A 83 3.20 -17.56 14.95
CA ASN A 83 3.66 -18.74 14.20
C ASN A 83 5.12 -18.57 13.76
N ALA A 84 5.85 -19.67 13.61
CA ALA A 84 7.21 -19.63 13.09
C ALA A 84 7.25 -19.09 11.65
N MET A 85 8.30 -18.35 11.31
CA MET A 85 8.48 -17.85 9.94
C MET A 85 8.52 -19.00 8.92
N PRO A 86 7.94 -18.82 7.72
CA PRO A 86 8.12 -19.76 6.63
C PRO A 86 9.60 -19.99 6.32
N ALA A 87 9.94 -21.21 5.91
CA ALA A 87 11.33 -21.57 5.64
C ALA A 87 11.94 -20.67 4.55
N ASN A 88 13.07 -20.05 4.85
CA ASN A 88 13.82 -19.13 3.97
C ASN A 88 13.10 -17.81 3.62
N ALA A 89 11.98 -17.48 4.26
CA ALA A 89 11.33 -16.19 4.07
C ALA A 89 12.18 -15.05 4.66
N LEU A 90 12.26 -13.93 3.92
CA LEU A 90 12.87 -12.69 4.42
C LEU A 90 11.89 -11.96 5.34
N GLY A 91 10.67 -11.74 4.84
CA GLY A 91 9.54 -11.24 5.59
C GLY A 91 8.30 -12.12 5.33
N ALA A 92 7.27 -11.91 6.14
CA ALA A 92 5.94 -12.45 5.92
C ALA A 92 4.93 -11.56 6.64
N SER A 93 3.77 -11.37 6.01
CA SER A 93 2.64 -10.67 6.59
C SER A 93 1.45 -11.62 6.86
N VAL A 94 0.59 -11.24 7.80
CA VAL A 94 -0.71 -11.87 8.04
C VAL A 94 -1.75 -10.80 8.30
N ASP A 95 -2.87 -10.87 7.59
CA ASP A 95 -3.96 -9.91 7.66
C ASP A 95 -5.22 -10.47 8.31
N PRO A 96 -5.79 -9.80 9.31
CA PRO A 96 -7.18 -10.04 9.69
C PRO A 96 -8.12 -9.64 8.54
N LEU A 97 -8.90 -10.60 8.04
CA LEU A 97 -9.79 -10.43 6.89
C LEU A 97 -11.25 -10.26 7.32
N TYR A 98 -11.95 -9.31 6.73
CA TYR A 98 -13.37 -9.03 6.99
C TYR A 98 -14.23 -9.36 5.76
N GLY A 99 -15.34 -10.07 5.97
CA GLY A 99 -16.25 -10.49 4.90
C GLY A 99 -17.11 -11.69 5.30
N TYR A 100 -17.73 -12.40 4.36
CA TYR A 100 -17.72 -12.15 2.91
C TYR A 100 -18.66 -11.00 2.50
N TYR A 101 -18.19 -10.16 1.58
CA TYR A 101 -18.98 -9.12 0.93
C TYR A 101 -19.23 -9.44 -0.53
N ASN A 102 -20.23 -8.81 -1.12
CA ASN A 102 -20.47 -8.88 -2.55
C ASN A 102 -19.88 -7.66 -3.29
N TYR A 103 -19.73 -7.79 -4.60
CA TYR A 103 -19.12 -6.77 -5.44
C TYR A 103 -19.82 -5.41 -5.37
N SER A 104 -21.14 -5.38 -5.22
CA SER A 104 -21.87 -4.10 -5.13
C SER A 104 -21.49 -3.32 -3.87
N GLN A 105 -21.23 -4.02 -2.75
CA GLN A 105 -20.75 -3.41 -1.50
C GLN A 105 -19.33 -2.86 -1.69
N ILE A 106 -18.42 -3.66 -2.25
CA ILE A 106 -17.04 -3.24 -2.52
C ILE A 106 -17.00 -2.00 -3.42
N ARG A 107 -17.76 -2.00 -4.54
CA ARG A 107 -17.87 -0.83 -5.42
C ARG A 107 -18.41 0.39 -4.70
N SER A 108 -19.44 0.23 -3.86
CA SER A 108 -20.04 1.34 -3.11
C SER A 108 -19.03 1.96 -2.15
N TRP A 109 -18.26 1.15 -1.43
CA TRP A 109 -17.23 1.65 -0.51
C TRP A 109 -16.08 2.32 -1.24
N LEU A 110 -15.54 1.71 -2.30
CA LEU A 110 -14.50 2.31 -3.14
C LEU A 110 -14.98 3.64 -3.74
N SER A 111 -16.20 3.68 -4.27
CA SER A 111 -16.79 4.91 -4.82
C SER A 111 -16.98 6.01 -3.78
N THR A 112 -17.20 5.65 -2.52
CA THR A 112 -17.37 6.62 -1.44
C THR A 112 -16.01 7.14 -0.98
N ALA A 113 -15.07 6.24 -0.69
CA ALA A 113 -13.72 6.57 -0.24
C ALA A 113 -12.91 7.33 -1.29
N TYR A 114 -13.11 7.03 -2.58
CA TYR A 114 -12.36 7.60 -3.70
C TYR A 114 -13.26 8.31 -4.72
N SER A 115 -14.32 8.99 -4.25
CA SER A 115 -15.31 9.65 -5.11
C SER A 115 -14.70 10.62 -6.14
N ALA A 116 -13.60 11.28 -5.80
CA ALA A 116 -12.91 12.23 -6.68
C ALA A 116 -12.04 11.59 -7.77
N SER A 117 -11.74 10.29 -7.70
CA SER A 117 -10.83 9.62 -8.66
C SER A 117 -11.54 9.02 -9.88
N GLY A 118 -12.88 8.98 -9.88
CA GLY A 118 -13.63 8.27 -10.92
C GLY A 118 -13.44 6.74 -10.88
N ILE A 119 -13.09 6.18 -9.72
CA ILE A 119 -12.72 4.77 -9.53
C ILE A 119 -13.71 3.78 -10.16
N ASN A 120 -15.00 4.10 -10.18
CA ASN A 120 -16.03 3.23 -10.77
C ASN A 120 -15.82 2.92 -12.25
N ALA A 121 -15.15 3.79 -13.01
CA ALA A 121 -14.80 3.56 -14.40
C ALA A 121 -13.57 2.64 -14.58
N MET A 122 -12.79 2.46 -13.52
CA MET A 122 -11.59 1.62 -13.49
C MET A 122 -11.91 0.18 -13.11
N LEU A 123 -13.02 -0.04 -12.40
CA LEU A 123 -13.44 -1.35 -11.91
C LEU A 123 -14.10 -2.19 -13.01
N PRO A 124 -13.95 -3.52 -12.99
CA PRO A 124 -14.54 -4.42 -13.98
C PRO A 124 -16.08 -4.34 -13.99
N SER A 125 -16.71 -4.58 -15.13
CA SER A 125 -18.19 -4.57 -15.20
C SER A 125 -18.84 -5.73 -14.43
N SER A 126 -18.10 -6.83 -14.25
CA SER A 126 -18.56 -8.07 -13.63
C SER A 126 -17.75 -8.38 -12.36
N PRO A 127 -18.36 -9.04 -11.36
CA PRO A 127 -17.65 -9.47 -10.16
C PRO A 127 -16.65 -10.61 -10.48
N ALA A 128 -15.78 -10.89 -9.51
CA ALA A 128 -15.00 -12.11 -9.46
C ALA A 128 -15.93 -13.34 -9.37
N PRO A 129 -15.48 -14.53 -9.83
CA PRO A 129 -16.21 -15.77 -9.64
C PRO A 129 -16.65 -15.96 -8.18
N GLY A 130 -17.90 -16.42 -7.98
CA GLY A 130 -18.48 -16.57 -6.64
C GLY A 130 -19.01 -15.27 -6.00
N ASN A 131 -18.59 -14.10 -6.48
CA ASN A 131 -19.01 -12.79 -5.95
C ASN A 131 -18.81 -12.67 -4.43
N GLN A 132 -17.70 -13.22 -3.94
CA GLN A 132 -17.31 -13.20 -2.54
C GLN A 132 -15.99 -12.45 -2.40
N TYR A 133 -16.01 -11.44 -1.55
CA TYR A 133 -14.86 -10.60 -1.28
C TYR A 133 -14.54 -10.55 0.20
N VAL A 134 -13.26 -10.53 0.52
CA VAL A 134 -12.77 -10.20 1.85
C VAL A 134 -11.89 -8.95 1.77
N VAL A 135 -11.86 -8.16 2.84
CA VAL A 135 -11.12 -6.91 2.91
C VAL A 135 -10.15 -6.98 4.10
N PRO A 136 -8.84 -6.77 3.91
CA PRO A 136 -7.87 -6.65 5.00
C PRO A 136 -8.24 -5.54 5.99
N ALA A 137 -7.89 -5.69 7.26
CA ALA A 137 -8.32 -4.78 8.31
C ALA A 137 -7.92 -3.32 8.05
N ALA A 138 -6.69 -3.07 7.59
CA ALA A 138 -6.21 -1.73 7.27
C ALA A 138 -7.01 -1.10 6.12
N GLU A 139 -7.26 -1.85 5.05
CA GLU A 139 -8.10 -1.40 3.95
C GLU A 139 -9.56 -1.19 4.40
N ALA A 140 -10.08 -2.05 5.28
CA ALA A 140 -11.42 -1.92 5.83
C ALA A 140 -11.58 -0.63 6.65
N LYS A 141 -10.54 -0.17 7.37
CA LYS A 141 -10.50 1.16 7.98
C LYS A 141 -10.52 2.26 6.92
N ALA A 142 -9.67 2.16 5.90
CA ALA A 142 -9.58 3.16 4.83
C ALA A 142 -10.89 3.29 4.03
N LEU A 143 -11.65 2.21 3.90
CA LEU A 143 -12.97 2.15 3.26
C LEU A 143 -14.13 2.55 4.19
N GLY A 144 -13.86 2.83 5.47
CA GLY A 144 -14.88 3.20 6.46
C GLY A 144 -15.78 2.05 6.91
N ILE A 145 -15.39 0.80 6.64
CA ILE A 145 -16.07 -0.41 7.13
C ILE A 145 -15.80 -0.58 8.63
N LEU A 146 -14.57 -0.27 9.04
CA LEU A 146 -14.14 -0.22 10.44
C LEU A 146 -13.85 1.22 10.84
N SER A 147 -13.85 1.48 12.15
CA SER A 147 -13.40 2.77 12.67
C SER A 147 -11.90 2.97 12.37
N GLY A 148 -11.56 4.05 11.66
CA GLY A 148 -10.18 4.40 11.31
C GLY A 148 -9.27 4.64 12.52
N SER A 149 -9.84 4.87 13.71
CA SER A 149 -9.11 5.05 14.97
C SER A 149 -9.19 3.84 15.90
N SER A 150 -9.68 2.69 15.41
CA SER A 150 -9.70 1.45 16.21
C SER A 150 -8.28 1.06 16.64
N GLY A 151 -8.11 0.69 17.90
CA GLY A 151 -6.82 0.25 18.46
C GLY A 151 -6.50 -1.24 18.23
N ALA A 152 -7.34 -1.97 17.49
CA ALA A 152 -7.04 -3.35 17.11
C ALA A 152 -5.80 -3.43 16.21
N ILE A 153 -5.08 -4.56 16.27
CA ILE A 153 -4.02 -4.89 15.32
C ILE A 153 -4.67 -5.12 13.95
N ASP A 154 -4.13 -4.46 12.93
CA ASP A 154 -4.64 -4.48 11.56
C ASP A 154 -3.80 -5.39 10.65
N GLY A 155 -2.62 -5.79 11.10
CA GLY A 155 -1.74 -6.72 10.40
C GLY A 155 -0.57 -7.13 11.28
N TYR A 156 0.03 -8.26 10.94
CA TYR A 156 1.19 -8.82 11.60
C TYR A 156 2.31 -8.93 10.58
N ILE A 157 3.51 -8.51 10.94
CA ILE A 157 4.70 -8.64 10.09
C ILE A 157 5.79 -9.34 10.88
N GLY A 158 6.38 -10.37 10.28
CA GLY A 158 7.52 -11.10 10.81
C GLY A 158 8.73 -11.03 9.89
N PHE A 159 9.92 -11.04 10.45
CA PHE A 159 11.17 -11.12 9.68
C PHE A 159 11.99 -12.36 10.02
N GLY A 160 12.61 -12.98 9.02
CA GLY A 160 13.38 -14.23 9.17
C GLY A 160 14.70 -14.05 9.91
N VAL A 161 15.14 -15.07 10.66
CA VAL A 161 16.36 -15.00 11.51
C VAL A 161 17.65 -15.48 10.83
N GLY A 162 17.55 -16.11 9.66
CA GLY A 162 18.69 -16.68 8.91
C GLY A 162 19.34 -15.77 7.87
N PRO A 163 18.58 -14.94 7.12
CA PRO A 163 19.15 -14.00 6.16
C PRO A 163 20.01 -12.92 6.83
N SER A 164 21.01 -12.43 6.11
CA SER A 164 21.72 -11.20 6.50
C SER A 164 20.98 -9.99 5.93
N TYR A 165 20.74 -8.99 6.77
CA TYR A 165 20.04 -7.77 6.39
C TYR A 165 20.95 -6.56 6.47
N ASP A 166 20.80 -5.68 5.49
CA ASP A 166 21.27 -4.31 5.54
C ASP A 166 20.11 -3.42 6.02
N PHE A 167 20.33 -2.70 7.10
CA PHE A 167 19.32 -1.83 7.71
C PHE A 167 19.45 -0.37 7.27
N ASN A 168 20.42 -0.03 6.42
CA ASN A 168 20.68 1.33 5.98
C ASN A 168 20.95 1.40 4.47
N PRO A 169 19.91 1.37 3.61
CA PRO A 169 20.13 1.42 2.17
C PRO A 169 20.73 2.73 1.65
N ALA A 170 20.81 3.78 2.48
CA ALA A 170 21.35 5.07 2.10
C ALA A 170 22.87 5.06 1.83
N ASP A 171 23.61 4.06 2.32
CA ASP A 171 25.03 3.87 2.04
C ASP A 171 25.33 2.76 1.02
N GLY A 172 24.28 2.30 0.33
CA GLY A 172 24.30 1.14 -0.56
C GLY A 172 23.81 -0.11 0.16
N ILE A 173 23.81 -1.26 -0.54
CA ILE A 173 23.46 -2.54 0.06
C ILE A 173 24.74 -3.35 0.27
N THR A 174 25.01 -3.74 1.50
CA THR A 174 26.14 -4.60 1.86
C THR A 174 26.10 -5.90 1.06
N SER A 175 27.22 -6.24 0.41
CA SER A 175 27.32 -7.45 -0.41
C SER A 175 26.97 -8.70 0.41
N GLY A 176 26.03 -9.52 -0.12
CA GLY A 176 25.54 -10.72 0.54
C GLY A 176 24.41 -10.49 1.56
N SER A 177 23.93 -9.25 1.71
CA SER A 177 22.78 -8.90 2.54
C SER A 177 21.58 -8.47 1.70
N PHE A 178 20.39 -8.55 2.28
CA PHE A 178 19.13 -8.05 1.72
C PHE A 178 18.81 -6.67 2.30
N ASP A 179 18.24 -5.77 1.49
CA ASP A 179 17.74 -4.49 1.99
C ASP A 179 16.52 -4.71 2.90
N PHE A 180 16.69 -4.51 4.21
CA PHE A 180 15.60 -4.65 5.18
C PHE A 180 14.48 -3.63 4.95
N THR A 181 14.82 -2.40 4.52
CA THR A 181 13.82 -1.35 4.33
C THR A 181 12.91 -1.71 3.16
N ALA A 182 13.46 -2.28 2.08
CA ALA A 182 12.67 -2.78 0.95
C ALA A 182 11.81 -3.98 1.35
N VAL A 183 12.34 -4.94 2.11
CA VAL A 183 11.53 -6.07 2.63
C VAL A 183 10.41 -5.54 3.52
N ALA A 184 10.70 -4.64 4.47
CA ALA A 184 9.67 -4.05 5.32
C ALA A 184 8.63 -3.25 4.52
N ALA A 185 9.04 -2.54 3.46
CA ALA A 185 8.12 -1.81 2.60
C ALA A 185 7.18 -2.74 1.84
N HIS A 186 7.67 -3.90 1.42
CA HIS A 186 6.86 -4.96 0.82
C HIS A 186 5.83 -5.50 1.83
N GLU A 187 6.26 -5.98 3.01
CA GLU A 187 5.31 -6.52 3.99
C GLU A 187 4.27 -5.48 4.48
N ILE A 188 4.65 -4.18 4.52
CA ILE A 188 3.72 -3.10 4.81
C ILE A 188 2.69 -2.91 3.69
N ASP A 189 3.08 -3.05 2.42
CA ASP A 189 2.14 -2.92 1.30
C ASP A 189 1.04 -3.98 1.35
N GLU A 190 1.40 -5.20 1.73
CA GLU A 190 0.48 -6.31 1.91
C GLU A 190 -0.53 -5.99 3.01
N VAL A 191 -0.03 -5.57 4.18
CA VAL A 191 -0.90 -5.15 5.31
C VAL A 191 -1.83 -4.01 4.94
N LEU A 192 -1.40 -3.09 4.08
CA LEU A 192 -2.23 -1.99 3.60
C LEU A 192 -3.28 -2.41 2.56
N GLY A 193 -3.29 -3.67 2.16
CA GLY A 193 -4.33 -4.27 1.31
C GLY A 193 -3.81 -4.78 -0.03
N ARG A 194 -2.50 -4.78 -0.28
CA ARG A 194 -1.91 -5.30 -1.52
C ARG A 194 -1.76 -6.82 -1.49
N ILE A 195 -2.83 -7.53 -1.13
CA ILE A 195 -2.88 -8.99 -1.12
C ILE A 195 -3.91 -9.51 -2.13
N SER A 196 -3.68 -10.69 -2.67
CA SER A 196 -4.61 -11.35 -3.60
C SER A 196 -5.40 -12.46 -2.91
N GLY A 197 -6.71 -12.52 -3.15
CA GLY A 197 -7.53 -13.68 -2.77
C GLY A 197 -7.34 -14.87 -3.72
N LEU A 198 -6.65 -14.65 -4.84
CA LEU A 198 -6.39 -15.66 -5.86
C LEU A 198 -5.17 -16.50 -5.44
N SER A 199 -5.30 -17.28 -4.38
CA SER A 199 -4.20 -18.12 -3.83
C SER A 199 -4.28 -19.59 -4.28
N SER A 200 -5.28 -19.95 -5.09
CA SER A 200 -5.45 -21.31 -5.64
C SER A 200 -6.18 -21.26 -6.97
N THR A 201 -6.22 -22.39 -7.70
CA THR A 201 -6.95 -22.50 -8.99
C THR A 201 -8.47 -22.39 -8.85
N THR A 202 -8.99 -22.52 -7.64
CA THR A 202 -10.42 -22.35 -7.32
C THR A 202 -10.54 -21.46 -6.08
N PRO A 203 -10.23 -20.15 -6.20
CA PRO A 203 -10.25 -19.27 -5.05
C PRO A 203 -11.68 -19.14 -4.52
N SER A 204 -11.84 -19.17 -3.19
CA SER A 204 -13.14 -19.01 -2.54
C SER A 204 -13.56 -17.55 -2.40
N TYR A 205 -12.64 -16.61 -2.63
CA TYR A 205 -12.89 -15.18 -2.60
C TYR A 205 -11.85 -14.42 -3.41
N ALA A 206 -12.14 -13.15 -3.66
CA ALA A 206 -11.19 -12.15 -4.13
C ALA A 206 -11.00 -11.05 -3.06
N THR A 207 -10.01 -10.21 -3.22
CA THR A 207 -9.82 -8.97 -2.45
C THR A 207 -10.19 -7.76 -3.31
N PRO A 208 -10.36 -6.56 -2.75
CA PRO A 208 -10.48 -5.35 -3.56
C PRO A 208 -9.30 -5.15 -4.52
N PHE A 209 -8.09 -5.55 -4.12
CA PHE A 209 -6.90 -5.48 -4.95
C PHE A 209 -7.05 -6.27 -6.27
N ASP A 210 -7.68 -7.45 -6.22
CA ASP A 210 -7.91 -8.29 -7.41
C ASP A 210 -8.78 -7.61 -8.48
N LEU A 211 -9.55 -6.58 -8.13
CA LEU A 211 -10.34 -5.79 -9.10
C LEU A 211 -9.46 -4.97 -10.06
N PHE A 212 -8.20 -4.71 -9.69
CA PHE A 212 -7.23 -3.98 -10.48
C PHE A 212 -6.27 -4.90 -11.26
N ARG A 213 -6.51 -6.21 -11.18
CA ARG A 213 -5.75 -7.23 -11.90
C ARG A 213 -6.31 -7.41 -13.30
N CYS A 214 -5.50 -7.11 -14.31
CA CYS A 214 -5.90 -7.15 -15.71
C CYS A 214 -5.13 -8.21 -16.50
N GLY A 215 -5.85 -9.01 -17.28
CA GLY A 215 -5.28 -9.99 -18.18
C GLY A 215 -4.74 -9.37 -19.46
N THR A 216 -3.94 -10.15 -20.20
CA THR A 216 -3.35 -9.75 -21.49
C THR A 216 -4.38 -9.43 -22.58
N ASN A 217 -5.64 -9.85 -22.40
CA ASN A 217 -6.76 -9.53 -23.27
C ASN A 217 -7.40 -8.16 -22.99
N GLY A 218 -6.87 -7.36 -22.05
CA GLY A 218 -7.39 -6.03 -21.71
C GLY A 218 -8.66 -6.06 -20.87
N THR A 219 -8.89 -7.13 -20.10
CA THR A 219 -10.05 -7.27 -19.19
C THR A 219 -9.61 -7.75 -17.81
N GLY A 220 -10.47 -7.60 -16.79
CA GLY A 220 -10.19 -8.08 -15.44
C GLY A 220 -9.86 -9.59 -15.41
N SER A 221 -8.88 -9.99 -14.60
CA SER A 221 -8.40 -11.37 -14.51
C SER A 221 -8.38 -11.87 -13.07
N PHE A 222 -9.27 -12.84 -12.80
CA PHE A 222 -9.38 -13.54 -11.52
C PHE A 222 -8.82 -14.98 -11.58
N ASP A 223 -8.00 -15.28 -12.58
CA ASP A 223 -7.40 -16.60 -12.76
C ASP A 223 -6.00 -16.64 -12.11
N TYR A 224 -5.82 -17.62 -11.22
CA TYR A 224 -4.59 -17.89 -10.49
C TYR A 224 -3.36 -18.13 -11.40
N ASN A 225 -3.54 -18.80 -12.52
CA ASN A 225 -2.44 -19.17 -13.43
C ASN A 225 -2.26 -18.14 -14.55
N ALA A 226 -3.25 -17.27 -14.78
CA ALA A 226 -3.17 -16.28 -15.84
C ALA A 226 -2.09 -15.24 -15.53
N SER A 227 -1.32 -14.88 -16.55
CA SER A 227 -0.49 -13.68 -16.52
C SER A 227 -1.39 -12.46 -16.42
N ALA A 228 -1.07 -11.56 -15.49
CA ALA A 228 -1.80 -10.33 -15.29
C ALA A 228 -0.88 -9.17 -14.91
N TYR A 229 -1.42 -7.97 -14.94
CA TYR A 229 -0.74 -6.74 -14.56
C TYR A 229 -1.66 -5.83 -13.75
N LEU A 230 -1.06 -4.95 -12.96
CA LEU A 230 -1.78 -3.89 -12.27
C LEU A 230 -2.22 -2.84 -13.28
N SER A 231 -3.50 -2.46 -13.21
CA SER A 231 -4.05 -1.35 -13.97
C SER A 231 -5.06 -0.56 -13.14
N VAL A 232 -4.95 0.77 -13.20
CA VAL A 232 -5.88 1.70 -12.55
C VAL A 232 -6.65 2.53 -13.59
N ASN A 233 -6.73 2.06 -14.83
CA ASN A 233 -7.45 2.74 -15.91
C ASN A 233 -8.25 1.75 -16.77
N GLY A 234 -8.89 0.78 -16.10
CA GLY A 234 -9.78 -0.18 -16.75
C GLY A 234 -9.05 -1.10 -17.74
N CYS A 235 -7.87 -1.60 -17.37
CA CYS A 235 -7.02 -2.46 -18.19
C CYS A 235 -6.49 -1.81 -19.48
N SER A 236 -6.43 -0.47 -19.53
CA SER A 236 -5.91 0.26 -20.71
C SER A 236 -4.39 0.38 -20.70
N ALA A 237 -3.76 0.37 -19.52
CA ALA A 237 -2.30 0.43 -19.38
C ALA A 237 -1.82 -0.51 -18.26
N SER A 238 -0.64 -1.09 -18.48
CA SER A 238 0.09 -1.90 -17.50
C SER A 238 1.00 -1.02 -16.67
N LEU A 239 0.83 -1.06 -15.34
CA LEU A 239 1.72 -0.40 -14.38
C LEU A 239 2.80 -1.34 -13.83
N GLY A 240 2.61 -2.65 -13.95
CA GLY A 240 3.56 -3.66 -13.51
C GLY A 240 2.95 -5.04 -13.62
N LYS A 241 3.75 -6.06 -13.93
CA LYS A 241 3.28 -7.43 -14.11
C LYS A 241 3.27 -8.15 -12.77
N PHE A 242 2.21 -8.89 -12.50
CA PHE A 242 2.12 -9.74 -11.32
C PHE A 242 2.82 -11.07 -11.54
N ASN A 243 3.35 -11.61 -10.45
CA ASN A 243 3.81 -12.98 -10.40
C ASN A 243 2.66 -13.94 -10.77
N ASN A 244 2.95 -14.84 -11.71
CA ASN A 244 2.01 -15.85 -12.19
C ASN A 244 2.66 -17.24 -12.31
N VAL A 245 3.84 -17.42 -11.72
CA VAL A 245 4.58 -18.69 -11.71
C VAL A 245 4.67 -19.24 -10.29
N GLY A 246 4.74 -20.57 -10.15
CA GLY A 246 4.89 -21.24 -8.85
C GLY A 246 3.73 -21.00 -7.87
N SER A 247 4.04 -21.12 -6.57
CA SER A 247 3.14 -20.96 -5.41
C SER A 247 3.38 -19.65 -4.63
N GLY A 248 4.00 -18.64 -5.26
CA GLY A 248 4.22 -17.33 -4.63
C GLY A 248 2.97 -16.46 -4.65
N ASP A 249 3.01 -15.34 -3.92
CA ASP A 249 1.89 -14.40 -3.88
C ASP A 249 1.56 -13.89 -5.29
N ARG A 250 0.26 -13.71 -5.56
CA ARG A 250 -0.26 -13.18 -6.82
C ARG A 250 -0.35 -11.65 -6.85
N SER A 251 -0.12 -10.97 -5.73
CA SER A 251 0.06 -9.51 -5.69
C SER A 251 1.52 -9.07 -5.87
N ASP A 252 2.48 -9.99 -5.74
CA ASP A 252 3.90 -9.78 -6.00
C ASP A 252 4.17 -9.31 -7.43
N TRP A 253 5.21 -8.49 -7.59
CA TRP A 253 5.75 -8.21 -8.90
C TRP A 253 6.43 -9.46 -9.51
N ALA A 254 6.28 -9.65 -10.82
CA ALA A 254 6.89 -10.76 -11.54
C ALA A 254 8.43 -10.69 -11.58
N SER A 255 8.98 -9.48 -11.46
CA SER A 255 10.39 -9.27 -11.16
C SER A 255 10.55 -9.13 -9.65
N GLN A 256 11.44 -9.92 -9.05
CA GLN A 256 11.81 -9.78 -7.64
C GLN A 256 12.23 -8.33 -7.33
N PRO A 257 12.02 -7.82 -6.10
CA PRO A 257 12.45 -6.50 -5.70
C PRO A 257 13.94 -6.34 -6.00
N SER A 258 14.32 -5.38 -6.83
CA SER A 258 15.73 -5.10 -7.14
C SER A 258 16.42 -4.26 -6.06
N GLY A 259 15.90 -4.25 -4.84
CA GLY A 259 16.35 -3.35 -3.76
C GLY A 259 15.98 -1.88 -4.00
N THR A 260 14.94 -1.63 -4.80
CA THR A 260 14.48 -0.27 -5.15
C THR A 260 12.95 -0.14 -5.20
N ASP A 261 12.22 -1.09 -4.62
CA ASP A 261 10.77 -0.95 -4.44
C ASP A 261 10.50 0.04 -3.30
#